data_AF-A0AAU2XDA4-F1
#
_entry.id   AF-A0AAU2XDA4-F1
#
_cell.length_a   1.000
_cell.length_b   1.000
_cell.length_c   1.000
_cell.angle_alpha   90.00
_cell.angle_beta   90.00
_cell.angle_gamma   90.00
#
_symmetry.space_group_name_H-M   'P 1'
#
loop_
_entity.id
_entity.type
_entity.pdbx_description
1 polymer ?
#
loop_
_entity_poly.entity_id
_entity_poly.type
_entity_poly.pdbx_seq_one_letter_code
_entity_poly.pdbx_strand_id
1 'polypeptide(L)'
;MTGALVIGAGPGIGQAVARRFAREGLPIALIARRDATLRGAADAIAPSGGMPLPKPQYVSLSLGKAGVRTLVTLLDEQYAHTGVHVASVTVDGPVAPGTDFDPDDIAEHYWRLHVQPRDRWDHEVLHPGRS
;
A
#
# COMPACT_ATOMS: atom_id res chain seq x y z
N MET A 1 -17.99 -3.54 11.52
CA MET A 1 -17.51 -2.22 11.06
C MET A 1 -16.21 -2.45 10.33
N THR A 2 -16.12 -2.01 9.08
CA THR A 2 -14.92 -2.15 8.26
C THR A 2 -14.04 -0.92 8.50
N GLY A 3 -12.73 -1.11 8.65
CA GLY A 3 -11.77 -0.01 8.88
C GLY A 3 -10.45 -0.31 8.18
N ALA A 4 -9.61 0.72 8.00
CA ALA A 4 -8.32 0.57 7.35
C ALA A 4 -7.17 0.96 8.27
N LEU A 5 -6.14 0.12 8.32
CA LEU A 5 -4.87 0.39 9.01
C LEU A 5 -3.79 0.62 7.95
N VAL A 6 -3.22 1.82 7.93
CA VAL A 6 -2.14 2.17 6.99
C VAL A 6 -0.81 2.25 7.74
N ILE A 7 0.09 1.32 7.44
CA ILE A 7 1.44 1.27 8.01
C ILE A 7 2.42 1.89 7.01
N GLY A 8 3.10 2.95 7.41
CA GLY A 8 3.90 3.78 6.51
C GLY A 8 3.10 4.93 5.92
N ALA A 9 2.25 5.59 6.73
CA ALA A 9 1.49 6.78 6.37
C ALA A 9 2.36 8.05 6.20
N GLY A 10 3.60 7.88 5.73
CA GLY A 10 4.42 9.00 5.28
C GLY A 10 3.99 9.49 3.91
N PRO A 11 4.71 10.50 3.38
CA PRO A 11 4.32 11.09 2.12
C PRO A 11 4.44 10.09 0.96
N GLY A 12 3.52 10.19 0.00
CA GLY A 12 3.40 9.26 -1.13
C GLY A 12 2.20 8.32 -0.99
N ILE A 13 2.43 7.01 -1.19
CA ILE A 13 1.35 6.01 -1.31
C ILE A 13 0.48 5.93 -0.05
N GLY A 14 1.09 5.85 1.14
CA GLY A 14 0.34 5.64 2.39
C GLY A 14 -0.67 6.75 2.68
N GLN A 15 -0.27 8.00 2.45
CA GLN A 15 -1.16 9.15 2.60
C GLN A 15 -2.30 9.16 1.56
N ALA A 16 -2.00 8.85 0.30
CA ALA A 16 -3.02 8.80 -0.75
C ALA A 16 -4.06 7.71 -0.47
N VAL A 17 -3.62 6.53 -0.01
CA VAL A 17 -4.49 5.43 0.43
C VAL A 17 -5.36 5.87 1.61
N ALA A 18 -4.76 6.48 2.64
CA ALA A 18 -5.51 6.97 3.80
C ALA A 18 -6.60 7.99 3.39
N ARG A 19 -6.26 8.97 2.55
CA ARG A 19 -7.22 9.94 2.01
C ARG A 19 -8.33 9.26 1.21
N ARG A 20 -7.97 8.32 0.33
CA ARG A 20 -8.92 7.62 -0.53
C ARG A 20 -9.97 6.84 0.27
N PHE A 21 -9.54 6.16 1.33
CA PHE A 21 -10.42 5.36 2.18
C PHE A 21 -11.24 6.25 3.13
N ALA A 22 -10.66 7.35 3.61
CA ALA A 22 -11.38 8.34 4.41
C ALA A 22 -12.52 9.03 3.64
N ARG A 23 -12.35 9.28 2.32
CA ARG A 23 -13.42 9.84 1.46
C ARG A 23 -14.69 8.98 1.44
N GLU A 24 -14.56 7.69 1.71
CA GLU A 24 -15.67 6.71 1.71
C GLU A 24 -16.22 6.47 3.12
N GLY A 25 -15.78 7.27 4.11
CA GLY A 25 -16.27 7.22 5.48
C GLY A 25 -15.70 6.07 6.32
N LEU A 26 -14.64 5.39 5.88
CA LEU A 26 -14.01 4.37 6.71
C LEU A 26 -13.23 4.99 7.89
N PRO A 27 -13.28 4.38 9.08
CA PRO A 27 -12.36 4.69 10.16
C PRO A 27 -10.94 4.28 9.77
N ILE A 28 -10.01 5.24 9.82
CA ILE A 28 -8.61 5.07 9.43
C ILE A 28 -7.69 5.16 10.65
N ALA A 29 -6.81 4.18 10.80
CA ALA A 29 -5.68 4.23 11.73
C ALA A 29 -4.36 4.37 10.95
N LEU A 30 -3.50 5.31 11.36
CA LEU A 30 -2.24 5.60 10.69
C LEU A 30 -1.06 5.26 11.61
N ILE A 31 -0.06 4.58 11.05
CA ILE A 31 1.21 4.30 11.74
C ILE A 31 2.35 4.87 10.88
N ALA A 32 3.20 5.71 11.47
CA ALA A 32 4.44 6.18 10.85
C ALA A 32 5.59 6.18 11.86
N ARG A 33 6.83 6.13 11.36
CA ARG A 33 8.04 6.01 12.18
C ARG A 33 8.44 7.27 12.95
N ARG A 34 7.87 8.44 12.62
CA ARG A 34 8.22 9.74 13.24
C ARG A 34 6.97 10.60 13.35
N ASP A 35 6.80 11.30 14.47
CA ASP A 35 5.66 12.19 14.73
C ASP A 35 5.57 13.33 13.70
N ALA A 36 6.74 13.86 13.29
CA ALA A 36 6.85 14.84 12.20
C ALA A 36 6.38 14.30 10.84
N THR A 37 6.41 12.98 10.62
CA THR A 37 5.90 12.34 9.40
C THR A 37 4.38 12.13 9.46
N LEU A 38 3.78 11.95 10.63
CA LEU A 38 2.32 11.94 10.79
C LEU A 38 1.72 13.33 10.57
N ARG A 39 2.36 14.37 11.11
CA ARG A 39 1.95 15.76 10.90
C ARG A 39 2.27 16.24 9.48
N GLY A 40 3.44 15.88 8.95
CA GLY A 40 3.85 16.22 7.58
C GLY A 40 3.12 15.46 6.48
N ALA A 41 2.58 14.26 6.76
CA ALA A 41 1.62 13.59 5.87
C ALA A 41 0.25 14.26 5.86
N ALA A 42 -0.01 15.25 6.71
CA ALA A 42 -1.10 16.18 6.49
C ALA A 42 -0.72 17.29 5.49
N ASP A 43 0.57 17.62 5.33
CA ASP A 43 1.01 18.88 4.69
C ASP A 43 1.92 18.78 3.43
N ALA A 44 2.80 17.80 3.19
CA ALA A 44 3.61 17.76 1.94
C ALA A 44 4.42 16.47 1.66
N ILE A 45 4.70 16.30 0.36
CA ILE A 45 5.04 15.11 -0.43
C ILE A 45 6.56 14.81 -0.50
N ALA A 46 6.93 13.52 -0.57
CA ALA A 46 8.22 12.97 -1.00
C ALA A 46 8.02 11.52 -1.53
N PRO A 47 8.71 11.09 -2.60
CA PRO A 47 8.58 9.76 -3.19
C PRO A 47 9.14 8.62 -2.33
N SER A 48 8.45 7.49 -2.32
CA SER A 48 9.08 6.18 -2.09
C SER A 48 8.65 5.22 -3.20
N GLY A 49 9.58 4.93 -4.12
CA GLY A 49 9.37 3.95 -5.19
C GLY A 49 9.45 2.52 -4.65
N GLY A 50 8.58 1.65 -5.15
CA GLY A 50 8.65 0.22 -4.89
C GLY A 50 9.74 -0.47 -5.72
N MET A 51 10.04 -1.72 -5.36
CA MET A 51 11.00 -2.56 -6.07
C MET A 51 10.37 -3.95 -6.24
N PRO A 52 9.90 -4.33 -7.45
CA PRO A 52 9.18 -5.58 -7.65
C PRO A 52 10.08 -6.81 -7.63
N LEU A 53 11.33 -6.67 -8.08
CA LEU A 53 12.30 -7.75 -8.18
C LEU A 53 13.49 -7.48 -7.26
N PRO A 54 14.03 -8.51 -6.57
CA PRO A 54 15.25 -8.37 -5.79
C PRO A 54 16.39 -7.81 -6.65
N LYS A 55 17.11 -6.80 -6.14
CA LYS A 55 18.27 -6.22 -6.82
C LYS A 55 19.52 -6.49 -5.99
N PRO A 56 20.59 -7.10 -6.56
CA PRO A 56 21.83 -7.38 -5.82
C PRO A 56 22.44 -6.15 -5.15
N GLN A 57 22.37 -4.96 -5.78
CA GLN A 57 22.86 -3.70 -5.18
C GLN A 57 22.06 -3.24 -3.94
N TYR A 58 20.90 -3.84 -3.65
CA TYR A 58 20.01 -3.45 -2.56
C TYR A 58 19.60 -4.68 -1.71
N VAL A 59 20.58 -5.48 -1.27
CA VAL A 59 20.34 -6.76 -0.56
C VAL A 59 19.39 -6.61 0.64
N SER A 60 19.70 -5.72 1.59
CA SER A 60 18.91 -5.56 2.81
C SER A 60 17.47 -5.11 2.50
N LEU A 61 17.30 -4.19 1.55
CA LEU A 61 15.97 -3.72 1.12
C LEU A 61 15.20 -4.83 0.38
N SER A 62 15.87 -5.60 -0.47
CA SER A 62 15.28 -6.74 -1.19
C SER A 62 14.82 -7.82 -0.22
N LEU A 63 15.63 -8.15 0.79
CA LEU A 63 15.27 -9.10 1.85
C LEU A 63 14.07 -8.59 2.66
N GLY A 64 14.06 -7.31 3.02
CA GLY A 64 12.94 -6.69 3.72
C GLY A 64 11.63 -6.77 2.93
N LYS A 65 11.67 -6.54 1.61
CA LYS A 65 10.49 -6.65 0.74
C LYS A 65 10.02 -8.09 0.57
N ALA A 66 10.94 -9.04 0.42
CA ALA A 66 10.60 -10.46 0.41
C ALA A 66 9.92 -10.88 1.72
N GLY A 67 10.42 -10.40 2.87
CA GLY A 67 9.79 -10.66 4.17
C GLY A 67 8.36 -10.12 4.28
N VAL A 68 8.05 -8.96 3.69
CA VAL A 68 6.69 -8.42 3.65
C VAL A 68 5.76 -9.29 2.79
N ARG A 69 6.24 -9.81 1.65
CA ARG A 69 5.46 -10.75 0.82
C ARG A 69 5.13 -12.03 1.59
N THR A 70 6.13 -12.61 2.26
CA THR A 70 5.93 -13.78 3.11
C THR A 70 4.92 -13.50 4.22
N LEU A 71 5.01 -12.34 4.88
CA LEU A 71 4.04 -11.95 5.91
C LEU A 71 2.61 -11.87 5.35
N VAL A 72 2.41 -11.28 4.17
CA VAL A 72 1.10 -11.19 3.52
C VAL A 72 0.53 -12.58 3.23
N THR A 73 1.34 -13.47 2.67
CA THR A 73 0.93 -14.87 2.43
C THR A 73 0.50 -15.57 3.72
N LEU A 74 1.32 -15.49 4.77
CA LEU A 74 1.02 -16.15 6.05
C LEU A 74 -0.24 -15.59 6.73
N LEU A 75 -0.44 -14.26 6.67
CA LEU A 75 -1.65 -13.64 7.21
C LEU A 75 -2.89 -14.01 6.41
N ASP A 76 -2.78 -14.11 5.09
CA ASP A 76 -3.88 -14.56 4.25
C ASP A 76 -4.28 -16.00 4.58
N GLU A 77 -3.31 -16.93 4.60
CA GLU A 77 -3.53 -18.32 5.00
C GLU A 77 -4.21 -18.43 6.37
N GLN A 78 -3.79 -17.58 7.31
CA GLN A 78 -4.30 -17.60 8.67
C GLN A 78 -5.67 -16.93 8.84
N TYR A 79 -6.02 -15.91 8.05
CA TYR A 79 -7.20 -15.08 8.33
C TYR A 79 -8.20 -14.95 7.17
N ALA A 80 -7.91 -15.45 5.97
CA ALA A 80 -8.84 -15.39 4.85
C ALA A 80 -10.19 -16.06 5.16
N HIS A 81 -10.16 -17.18 5.89
CA HIS A 81 -11.38 -17.90 6.29
C HIS A 81 -12.27 -17.09 7.22
N THR A 82 -11.71 -16.18 8.04
CA THR A 82 -12.44 -15.29 8.94
C THR A 82 -13.01 -14.05 8.24
N GLY A 83 -12.76 -13.89 6.94
CA GLY A 83 -13.24 -12.76 6.15
C GLY A 83 -12.31 -11.55 6.15
N VAL A 84 -11.03 -11.73 6.49
CA VAL A 84 -10.01 -10.70 6.35
C VAL A 84 -9.33 -10.84 4.99
N HIS A 85 -9.39 -9.80 4.16
CA HIS A 85 -8.65 -9.73 2.90
C HIS A 85 -7.24 -9.20 3.15
N VAL A 86 -6.22 -10.00 2.84
CA VAL A 86 -4.83 -9.58 2.94
C VAL A 86 -4.23 -9.52 1.54
N ALA A 87 -3.73 -8.34 1.16
CA ALA A 87 -3.17 -8.13 -0.16
C ALA A 87 -1.97 -7.17 -0.13
N SER A 88 -1.09 -7.32 -1.11
CA SER A 88 0.02 -6.42 -1.38
C SER A 88 -0.06 -5.83 -2.78
N VAL A 89 0.22 -4.53 -2.90
CA VAL A 89 0.36 -3.83 -4.17
C VAL A 89 1.84 -3.48 -4.38
N THR A 90 2.40 -3.98 -5.47
CA THR A 90 3.75 -3.65 -5.91
C THR A 90 3.68 -2.50 -6.91
N VAL A 91 4.53 -1.49 -6.72
CA VAL A 91 4.66 -0.34 -7.63
C VAL A 91 6.08 -0.36 -8.22
N ASP A 92 6.20 -0.48 -9.53
CA ASP A 92 7.49 -0.61 -10.22
C ASP A 92 7.89 0.68 -10.95
N GLY A 93 8.07 1.75 -10.18
CA GLY A 93 8.54 2.99 -10.75
C GLY A 93 8.60 4.15 -9.76
N PRO A 94 9.10 5.30 -10.22
CA PRO A 94 9.20 6.50 -9.42
C PRO A 94 7.79 7.08 -9.16
N VAL A 95 7.40 7.11 -7.89
CA VAL A 95 6.10 7.61 -7.45
C VAL A 95 6.14 9.12 -7.33
N ALA A 96 5.36 9.83 -8.15
CA ALA A 96 5.22 11.28 -8.05
C ALA A 96 3.86 11.72 -8.62
N PRO A 97 3.28 12.84 -8.11
CA PRO A 97 2.05 13.38 -8.68
C PRO A 97 2.21 13.69 -10.18
N GLY A 98 1.20 13.33 -10.97
CA GLY A 98 1.17 13.57 -12.42
C GLY A 98 2.03 12.63 -13.25
N THR A 99 2.75 11.67 -12.66
CA THR A 99 3.50 10.65 -13.42
C THR A 99 2.66 9.39 -13.67
N ASP A 100 3.23 8.44 -14.39
CA ASP A 100 2.63 7.11 -14.61
C ASP A 100 2.34 6.37 -13.29
N PHE A 101 3.02 6.75 -12.21
CA PHE A 101 2.87 6.19 -10.86
C PHE A 101 2.38 7.27 -9.88
N ASP A 102 1.28 7.93 -10.24
CA ASP A 102 0.61 8.90 -9.40
C ASP A 102 0.11 8.24 -8.09
N PRO A 103 0.43 8.80 -6.90
CA PRO A 103 -0.07 8.29 -5.62
C PRO A 103 -1.59 8.11 -5.56
N ASP A 104 -2.37 9.01 -6.17
CA ASP A 104 -3.84 8.94 -6.13
C ASP A 104 -4.36 7.76 -6.97
N ASP A 105 -3.70 7.38 -8.07
CA ASP A 105 -4.06 6.17 -8.83
C ASP A 105 -3.69 4.89 -8.10
N ILE A 106 -2.52 4.88 -7.46
CA ILE A 106 -2.07 3.76 -6.63
C ILE A 106 -3.09 3.56 -5.50
N ALA A 107 -3.55 4.64 -4.89
CA ALA A 107 -4.60 4.60 -3.88
C ALA A 107 -5.93 4.06 -4.42
N GLU A 108 -6.31 4.41 -5.66
CA GLU A 108 -7.49 3.83 -6.31
C GLU A 108 -7.31 2.32 -6.56
N HIS A 109 -6.10 1.84 -6.85
CA HIS A 109 -5.84 0.40 -6.95
C HIS A 109 -6.06 -0.30 -5.60
N TYR A 110 -5.55 0.25 -4.50
CA TYR A 110 -5.86 -0.27 -3.16
C TYR A 110 -7.36 -0.27 -2.87
N TRP A 111 -8.10 0.75 -3.30
CA TRP A 111 -9.55 0.78 -3.16
C TRP A 111 -10.23 -0.34 -3.95
N ARG A 112 -9.83 -0.57 -5.19
CA ARG A 112 -10.36 -1.68 -6.01
C ARG A 112 -10.18 -3.03 -5.33
N LEU A 113 -9.01 -3.29 -4.75
CA LEU A 113 -8.77 -4.51 -3.96
C LEU A 113 -9.71 -4.58 -2.75
N HIS A 114 -9.85 -3.48 -1.99
CA HIS A 114 -10.69 -3.44 -0.80
C HIS A 114 -12.16 -3.81 -1.08
N VAL A 115 -12.69 -3.40 -2.24
CA VAL A 115 -14.08 -3.68 -2.63
C VAL A 115 -14.25 -4.94 -3.46
N GLN A 116 -13.19 -5.73 -3.68
CA GLN A 116 -13.32 -6.99 -4.41
C GLN A 116 -14.26 -7.95 -3.68
N PRO A 117 -15.13 -8.65 -4.42
CA PRO A 117 -15.93 -9.72 -3.84
C PRO A 117 -15.01 -10.85 -3.39
N ARG A 118 -15.37 -11.51 -2.29
CA ARG A 118 -14.51 -12.49 -1.61
C ARG A 118 -14.06 -13.67 -2.46
N ASP A 119 -14.84 -14.04 -3.46
CA ASP A 119 -14.53 -15.11 -4.43
C ASP A 119 -13.50 -14.69 -5.49
N ARG A 120 -13.07 -13.43 -5.49
CA ARG A 120 -12.11 -12.84 -6.45
C ARG A 120 -11.02 -12.01 -5.78
N TRP A 121 -10.68 -12.33 -4.53
CA TRP A 121 -9.60 -11.63 -3.85
C TRP A 121 -8.26 -11.94 -4.49
N ASP A 122 -7.58 -10.88 -4.92
CA ASP A 122 -6.18 -10.93 -5.29
C ASP A 122 -5.30 -10.66 -4.06
N HIS A 123 -4.17 -11.36 -3.95
CA HIS A 123 -3.26 -11.27 -2.78
C HIS A 123 -1.92 -10.57 -3.10
N GLU A 124 -1.46 -10.66 -4.33
CA GLU A 124 -0.28 -9.95 -4.82
C GLU A 124 -0.58 -9.39 -6.21
N VAL A 125 -0.57 -8.06 -6.32
CA VAL A 125 -0.82 -7.37 -7.59
C VAL A 125 0.30 -6.39 -7.91
N LEU A 126 0.59 -6.25 -9.20
CA LEU A 126 1.42 -5.18 -9.73
C LEU A 126 0.51 -4.02 -10.13
N HIS A 127 0.81 -2.80 -9.70
CA HIS A 127 0.16 -1.60 -10.21
C HIS A 127 0.77 -1.24 -11.58
N PRO A 128 0.01 -1.36 -12.67
CA PRO A 128 0.49 -0.91 -13.97
C PRO A 128 0.49 0.62 -13.99
N GLY A 129 1.60 1.25 -14.39
CA GLY A 129 1.60 2.70 -14.60
C GLY A 129 0.62 3.11 -15.70
N ARG A 130 0.21 4.38 -15.73
CA ARG A 130 -0.49 4.97 -16.90
C ARG A 130 0.45 4.79 -18.10
N SER A 131 -0.01 4.19 -19.20
CA SER A 131 0.84 3.93 -20.37
C SER A 131 0.91 5.14 -21.30
#